data_AF-K0SND1-F1
#
_entry.id   AF-K0SND1-F1
#
_cell.length_a   1.000
_cell.length_b   1.000
_cell.length_c   1.000
_cell.angle_alpha   90.00
_cell.angle_beta   90.00
_cell.angle_gamma   90.00
#
_symmetry.space_group_name_H-M   'P 1'
#
loop_
_entity.id
_entity.type
_entity.pdbx_description
1 polymer ?
#
loop_
_entity_poly.entity_id
_entity_poly.type
_entity_poly.pdbx_seq_one_letter_code
_entity_poly.pdbx_strand_id
1 'polypeptide(L)'
;MECVWGLAPCERGSTESLTIFFYLLVGLGALYNVTIVIFMVMLTHAIWKQERAMDRFLTPGQEKRRKQTRRTYKQGVRYVVSYLICWMPTFIWAIIDHSHGPPVVLVYMNLIIAPLWGFFLGGVYFVPRYETYREKNPSGGRLQALVHVLNIDIDLLETTLASVDDTIGNETTLASDDDTTGNQTPLLSEIA
;
A
#
# COMPACT_ATOMS: atom_id res chain seq x y z
N MET A 1 20.76 20.12 14.07
CA MET A 1 21.85 20.18 13.07
C MET A 1 22.51 21.54 13.23
N GLU A 2 23.67 21.54 13.87
CA GLU A 2 24.44 22.74 14.16
C GLU A 2 25.37 23.02 12.98
N CYS A 3 25.36 24.25 12.46
CA CYS A 3 26.34 24.68 11.46
C CYS A 3 27.71 24.74 12.17
N VAL A 4 28.50 23.68 12.03
CA VAL A 4 29.88 23.66 12.49
C VAL A 4 30.69 24.55 11.54
N TRP A 5 31.48 25.47 12.12
CA TRP A 5 32.45 26.39 11.47
C TRP A 5 31.96 27.78 11.02
N GLY A 6 31.44 28.54 11.99
CA GLY A 6 31.67 29.97 12.32
C GLY A 6 32.30 31.02 11.38
N LEU A 7 32.33 30.89 10.05
CA LEU A 7 32.92 31.90 9.15
C LEU A 7 31.98 32.45 8.08
N ALA A 8 30.76 31.93 7.98
CA ALA A 8 29.69 32.56 7.20
C ALA A 8 28.36 32.37 7.94
N PRO A 9 27.47 33.37 7.97
CA PRO A 9 26.09 33.14 8.39
C PRO A 9 25.54 32.02 7.49
N CYS A 10 25.08 30.94 8.11
CA CYS A 10 24.30 29.91 7.44
C CYS A 10 23.02 30.60 6.94
N GLU A 11 23.05 31.15 5.73
CA GLU A 11 21.87 31.63 5.02
C GLU A 11 21.03 30.39 4.72
N ARG A 12 20.19 30.02 5.69
CA ARG A 12 19.16 29.00 5.52
C ARG A 12 18.35 29.45 4.31
N GLY A 13 18.47 28.70 3.21
CA GLY A 13 18.05 29.14 1.87
C GLY A 13 16.70 29.85 1.88
N SER A 14 16.60 30.93 1.11
CA SER A 14 15.44 31.83 1.02
C SER A 14 14.12 31.06 1.17
N THR A 15 13.50 31.21 2.33
CA THR A 15 12.20 30.62 2.65
C THR A 15 11.11 31.13 1.71
N GLU A 16 11.31 32.31 1.12
CA GLU A 16 10.41 32.91 0.14
C GLU A 16 10.33 32.07 -1.14
N SER A 17 11.47 31.61 -1.67
CA SER A 17 11.49 30.79 -2.89
C SER A 17 10.77 29.44 -2.67
N LEU A 18 10.99 28.81 -1.52
CA LEU A 18 10.32 27.56 -1.16
C LEU A 18 8.80 27.76 -1.01
N THR A 19 8.40 28.86 -0.38
CA THR A 19 6.99 29.22 -0.19
C THR A 19 6.29 29.45 -1.53
N ILE A 20 6.89 30.25 -2.42
CA ILE A 20 6.34 30.50 -3.76
C ILE A 20 6.20 29.19 -4.55
N PHE A 21 7.24 28.36 -4.54
CA PHE A 21 7.21 27.06 -5.23
C PHE A 21 6.11 26.15 -4.69
N PHE A 22 5.95 26.10 -3.36
CA PHE A 22 4.90 25.32 -2.72
C PHE A 22 3.50 25.77 -3.16
N TYR A 23 3.21 27.08 -3.13
CA TYR A 23 1.93 27.61 -3.57
C TYR A 23 1.65 27.38 -5.05
N LEU A 24 2.67 27.48 -5.92
CA LEU A 24 2.53 27.11 -7.32
C LEU A 24 2.20 25.64 -7.50
N LEU A 25 2.86 24.75 -6.76
CA LEU A 25 2.61 23.31 -6.81
C LEU A 25 1.20 22.98 -6.32
N VAL A 26 0.73 23.60 -5.23
CA VAL A 26 -0.64 23.45 -4.74
C VAL A 26 -1.66 23.99 -5.77
N GLY A 27 -1.41 25.16 -6.35
CA GLY A 27 -2.28 25.74 -7.38
C GLY A 27 -2.41 24.86 -8.63
N LEU A 28 -1.29 24.34 -9.14
CA LEU A 28 -1.27 23.36 -10.23
C LEU A 28 -1.97 22.06 -9.81
N GLY A 29 -1.72 21.59 -8.59
CA GLY A 29 -2.40 20.42 -8.01
C GLY A 29 -3.92 20.58 -7.99
N ALA A 30 -4.43 21.75 -7.62
CA ALA A 30 -5.87 22.05 -7.63
C ALA A 30 -6.44 22.00 -9.06
N LEU A 31 -5.75 22.61 -10.03
CA LEU A 31 -6.13 22.54 -11.44
C LEU A 31 -6.19 21.08 -11.93
N TYR A 32 -5.15 20.28 -11.66
CA TYR A 32 -5.14 18.87 -12.04
C TYR A 32 -6.28 18.07 -11.40
N ASN A 33 -6.60 18.32 -10.12
CA ASN A 33 -7.72 17.66 -9.44
C ASN A 33 -9.05 17.96 -10.14
N VAL A 34 -9.30 19.24 -10.48
CA VAL A 34 -10.51 19.65 -11.23
C VAL A 34 -10.54 18.98 -12.60
N THR A 35 -9.42 18.99 -13.32
CA THR A 35 -9.30 18.34 -14.63
C THR A 35 -9.60 16.84 -14.55
N ILE A 36 -9.05 16.12 -13.57
CA ILE A 36 -9.31 14.68 -13.36
C ILE A 36 -10.80 14.41 -13.14
N VAL A 37 -11.47 15.23 -12.31
CA VAL A 37 -12.91 15.08 -12.05
C VAL A 37 -13.72 15.28 -13.33
N ILE A 38 -13.41 16.32 -14.11
CA ILE A 38 -14.08 16.58 -15.40
C ILE A 38 -13.91 15.38 -16.34
N PHE A 39 -12.68 14.89 -16.52
CA PHE A 39 -12.41 13.72 -17.37
C PHE A 39 -13.15 12.47 -16.89
N MET A 40 -13.24 12.24 -15.59
CA MET A 40 -13.98 11.10 -15.03
C MET A 40 -15.47 11.20 -15.28
N VAL A 41 -16.07 12.38 -15.16
CA VAL A 41 -17.48 12.62 -15.50
C VAL A 41 -17.71 12.39 -17.00
N MET A 42 -16.84 12.93 -17.86
CA MET A 42 -16.91 12.72 -19.31
C MET A 42 -16.78 11.24 -19.69
N LEU A 43 -15.82 10.52 -19.09
CA LEU A 43 -15.61 9.10 -19.31
C LEU A 43 -16.84 8.30 -18.88
N THR A 44 -17.41 8.61 -17.71
CA THR A 44 -18.61 7.95 -17.20
C THR A 44 -19.79 8.16 -18.14
N HIS A 45 -19.97 9.39 -18.63
CA HIS A 45 -21.02 9.72 -19.58
C HIS A 45 -20.81 9.01 -20.93
N ALA A 46 -19.58 8.95 -21.44
CA ALA A 46 -19.23 8.26 -22.66
C ALA A 46 -19.50 6.75 -22.56
N ILE A 47 -19.07 6.12 -21.47
CA ILE A 47 -19.34 4.71 -21.17
C ILE A 47 -20.84 4.45 -21.09
N TRP A 48 -21.58 5.28 -20.36
CA TRP A 48 -23.03 5.14 -20.24
C TRP A 48 -23.73 5.26 -21.60
N LYS A 49 -23.29 6.21 -22.43
CA LYS A 49 -23.80 6.38 -23.81
C LYS A 49 -23.50 5.15 -24.67
N GLN A 50 -22.29 4.61 -24.58
CA GLN A 50 -21.89 3.38 -25.30
C GLN A 50 -22.71 2.17 -24.83
N GLU A 51 -22.87 1.97 -23.53
CA GLU A 51 -23.69 0.89 -22.97
C GLU A 51 -25.14 0.98 -23.45
N ARG A 52 -25.71 2.19 -23.46
CA ARG A 52 -27.08 2.43 -23.91
C ARG A 52 -27.26 2.19 -25.41
N ALA A 53 -26.24 2.48 -26.22
CA ALA A 53 -26.27 2.18 -27.65
C ALA A 53 -26.16 0.67 -27.92
N MET A 54 -25.26 -0.01 -27.21
CA MET A 54 -25.08 -1.46 -27.31
C MET A 54 -26.32 -2.25 -26.86
N ASP A 55 -27.04 -1.74 -25.86
CA ASP A 55 -28.30 -2.32 -25.38
C ASP A 55 -29.35 -2.49 -26.48
N ARG A 56 -29.31 -1.68 -27.54
CA ARG A 56 -30.27 -1.75 -28.65
C ARG A 56 -30.05 -2.97 -29.55
N PHE A 57 -28.86 -3.58 -29.50
CA PHE A 57 -28.49 -4.72 -30.33
C PHE A 57 -28.56 -6.07 -29.59
N LEU A 58 -28.93 -6.07 -28.31
CA LEU A 58 -29.08 -7.30 -27.54
C LEU A 58 -30.35 -8.03 -27.94
N THR A 59 -30.21 -9.28 -28.40
CA THR A 59 -31.33 -10.17 -28.69
C THR A 59 -32.06 -10.52 -27.38
N PRO A 60 -33.40 -10.60 -27.35
CA PRO A 60 -34.14 -11.08 -26.18
C PRO A 60 -33.60 -12.45 -25.73
N GLY A 61 -33.09 -12.51 -24.51
CA GLY A 61 -32.48 -13.72 -23.92
C GLY A 61 -30.97 -13.63 -23.67
N GLN A 62 -30.26 -12.63 -24.22
CA GLN A 62 -28.84 -12.44 -23.88
C GLN A 62 -28.65 -11.70 -22.55
N GLU A 63 -27.80 -12.26 -21.67
CA GLU A 63 -27.44 -11.61 -20.40
C GLU A 63 -26.59 -10.35 -20.67
N LYS A 64 -26.97 -9.23 -20.06
CA LYS A 64 -26.21 -7.97 -20.14
C LYS A 64 -24.83 -8.13 -19.50
N ARG A 65 -23.80 -8.34 -20.31
CA ARG A 65 -22.40 -8.47 -19.87
C ARG A 65 -21.78 -7.12 -19.46
N ARG A 66 -22.28 -6.49 -18.39
CA ARG A 66 -21.78 -5.20 -17.84
C ARG A 66 -20.77 -5.34 -16.69
N LYS A 67 -20.40 -6.58 -16.34
CA LYS A 67 -19.56 -6.86 -15.17
C LYS A 67 -18.18 -6.20 -15.29
N GLN A 68 -17.57 -6.21 -16.48
CA GLN A 68 -16.22 -5.66 -16.68
C GLN A 68 -16.19 -4.13 -16.61
N THR A 69 -17.09 -3.45 -17.34
CA THR A 69 -17.19 -1.98 -17.33
C THR A 69 -17.43 -1.42 -15.93
N ARG A 70 -18.35 -2.03 -15.17
CA ARG A 70 -18.66 -1.61 -13.80
C ARG A 70 -17.47 -1.79 -12.86
N ARG A 71 -16.64 -2.84 -13.05
CA ARG A 71 -15.42 -3.07 -12.27
C ARG A 71 -14.38 -1.98 -12.56
N THR A 72 -14.09 -1.72 -13.83
CA THR A 72 -13.14 -0.67 -14.23
C THR A 72 -13.57 0.70 -13.74
N TYR A 73 -14.85 1.04 -13.87
CA TYR A 73 -15.40 2.29 -13.36
C TYR A 73 -15.23 2.43 -11.83
N LYS A 74 -15.61 1.39 -11.07
CA LYS A 74 -15.44 1.39 -9.61
C LYS A 74 -13.98 1.57 -9.20
N GLN A 75 -13.04 0.98 -9.94
CA GLN A 75 -11.62 1.17 -9.71
C GLN A 75 -11.19 2.62 -9.97
N GLY A 76 -11.62 3.21 -11.09
CA GLY A 76 -11.36 4.61 -11.40
C GLY A 76 -11.92 5.57 -10.34
N VAL A 77 -13.15 5.34 -9.87
CA VAL A 77 -13.77 6.15 -8.80
C VAL A 77 -12.99 6.01 -7.49
N ARG A 78 -12.61 4.79 -7.09
CA ARG A 78 -11.79 4.56 -5.89
C ARG A 78 -10.47 5.36 -5.97
N TYR A 79 -9.81 5.36 -7.13
CA TYR A 79 -8.59 6.14 -7.33
C TYR A 79 -8.80 7.64 -7.14
N VAL A 80 -9.81 8.20 -7.79
CA VAL A 80 -10.10 9.65 -7.74
C VAL A 80 -10.46 10.07 -6.33
N VAL A 81 -11.30 9.29 -5.64
CA VAL A 81 -11.72 9.58 -4.27
C VAL A 81 -10.52 9.55 -3.32
N SER A 82 -9.68 8.52 -3.40
CA SER A 82 -8.46 8.44 -2.58
C SER A 82 -7.51 9.60 -2.85
N TYR A 83 -7.33 9.97 -4.13
CA TYR A 83 -6.49 11.10 -4.53
C TYR A 83 -7.03 12.42 -3.96
N LEU A 84 -8.33 12.69 -4.10
CA LEU A 84 -8.98 13.90 -3.57
C LEU A 84 -8.86 13.96 -2.04
N ILE A 85 -9.14 12.86 -1.33
CA ILE A 85 -9.02 12.81 0.13
C ILE A 85 -7.61 13.15 0.61
N CYS A 86 -6.57 12.69 -0.11
CA CYS A 86 -5.19 12.99 0.25
C CYS A 86 -4.85 14.47 0.06
N TRP A 87 -5.33 15.08 -1.03
CA TRP A 87 -5.03 16.48 -1.37
C TRP A 87 -5.87 17.51 -0.62
N MET A 88 -7.09 17.17 -0.19
CA MET A 88 -8.01 18.08 0.51
C MET A 88 -7.39 18.77 1.73
N PRO A 89 -6.69 18.07 2.66
CA PRO A 89 -6.01 18.71 3.78
C PRO A 89 -4.98 19.77 3.36
N THR A 90 -4.24 19.54 2.28
CA THR A 90 -3.25 20.50 1.77
C THR A 90 -3.89 21.73 1.17
N PHE A 91 -5.03 21.59 0.48
CA PHE A 91 -5.79 22.75 0.00
C PHE A 91 -6.34 23.57 1.16
N ILE A 92 -6.92 22.92 2.16
CA ILE A 92 -7.42 23.59 3.36
C ILE A 92 -6.28 24.32 4.07
N TRP A 93 -5.13 23.67 4.22
CA TRP A 93 -3.95 24.29 4.82
C TRP A 93 -3.49 25.53 4.04
N ALA A 94 -3.33 25.43 2.72
CA ALA A 94 -2.88 26.54 1.89
C ALA A 94 -3.85 27.73 1.95
N ILE A 95 -5.16 27.49 2.02
CA ILE A 95 -6.18 28.56 2.15
C ILE A 95 -6.06 29.24 3.52
N ILE A 96 -5.92 28.47 4.60
CA ILE A 96 -5.79 29.00 5.96
C ILE A 96 -4.50 29.80 6.11
N ASP A 97 -3.38 29.25 5.65
CA ASP A 97 -2.06 29.87 5.68
C ASP A 97 -2.08 31.23 4.97
N HIS A 98 -2.67 31.27 3.76
CA HIS A 98 -2.81 32.51 3.01
C HIS A 98 -3.68 33.57 3.72
N SER A 99 -4.69 33.14 4.48
CA SER A 99 -5.67 34.05 5.08
C SER A 99 -5.28 34.54 6.49
N HIS A 100 -4.59 33.72 7.28
CA HIS A 100 -4.33 33.97 8.71
C HIS A 100 -2.85 33.79 9.11
N GLY A 101 -1.97 33.41 8.17
CA GLY A 101 -0.58 33.00 8.46
C GLY A 101 -0.50 31.55 8.97
N PRO A 102 0.72 30.97 9.07
CA PRO A 102 0.91 29.53 9.29
C PRO A 102 0.67 29.13 10.74
N PRO A 103 -0.43 28.42 11.08
CA PRO A 103 -0.55 27.85 12.40
C PRO A 103 0.39 26.63 12.51
N VAL A 104 1.21 26.62 13.56
CA VAL A 104 2.17 25.53 13.85
C VAL A 104 1.51 24.15 13.85
N VAL A 105 0.25 24.05 14.30
CA VAL A 105 -0.52 22.80 14.31
C VAL A 105 -0.70 22.20 12.92
N LEU A 106 -0.93 23.01 11.89
CA LEU A 106 -1.15 22.50 10.54
C LEU A 106 0.16 22.00 9.90
N VAL A 107 1.30 22.56 10.29
CA VAL A 107 2.62 22.06 9.86
C VAL A 107 2.84 20.62 10.35
N TYR A 108 2.57 20.35 11.63
CA TYR A 108 2.69 19.00 12.18
C TYR A 108 1.69 18.01 11.55
N MET A 109 0.45 18.45 11.32
CA MET A 109 -0.54 17.62 10.62
C MET A 109 -0.08 17.26 9.21
N ASN A 110 0.49 18.21 8.45
CA ASN A 110 0.99 17.94 7.11
C ASN A 110 2.16 16.94 7.12
N LEU A 111 3.01 17.00 8.14
CA LEU A 111 4.12 16.05 8.31
C LEU A 111 3.63 14.61 8.58
N ILE A 112 2.51 14.45 9.28
CA ILE A 112 1.84 13.15 9.50
C ILE A 112 1.10 12.68 8.25
N ILE A 113 0.46 13.60 7.52
CA ILE A 113 -0.34 13.31 6.34
C ILE A 113 0.54 12.94 5.13
N ALA A 114 1.73 13.50 5.01
CA ALA A 114 2.66 13.22 3.91
C ALA A 114 2.94 11.71 3.69
N PRO A 115 3.32 10.90 4.71
CA PRO A 115 3.49 9.45 4.52
C PRO A 115 2.16 8.72 4.28
N LEU A 116 1.05 9.23 4.81
CA LEU A 116 -0.29 8.67 4.57
C LEU A 116 -0.68 8.76 3.09
N TRP A 117 -0.18 9.75 2.34
CA TRP A 117 -0.43 9.84 0.90
C TRP A 117 0.07 8.63 0.14
N GLY A 118 1.31 8.22 0.40
CA GLY A 118 1.88 7.01 -0.20
C GLY A 118 1.08 5.77 0.17
N PHE A 119 0.63 5.68 1.42
CA PHE A 119 -0.18 4.57 1.91
C PHE A 119 -1.54 4.48 1.19
N PHE A 120 -2.28 5.59 1.08
CA PHE A 120 -3.58 5.60 0.40
C PHE A 120 -3.46 5.34 -1.10
N LEU A 121 -2.47 5.93 -1.76
CA LEU A 121 -2.21 5.70 -3.19
C LEU A 121 -1.81 4.24 -3.45
N GLY A 122 -0.96 3.67 -2.59
CA GLY A 122 -0.62 2.24 -2.64
C GLY A 122 -1.86 1.36 -2.47
N GLY A 123 -2.71 1.67 -1.49
CA GLY A 123 -3.95 0.93 -1.22
C GLY A 123 -4.87 0.81 -2.45
N VAL A 124 -5.02 1.88 -3.23
CA VAL A 124 -5.82 1.84 -4.47
C VAL A 124 -5.26 0.86 -5.49
N TYR A 125 -3.94 0.72 -5.58
CA TYR A 125 -3.29 -0.22 -6.49
C TYR A 125 -3.41 -1.67 -5.99
N PHE A 126 -3.37 -1.88 -4.68
CA PHE A 126 -3.47 -3.21 -4.08
C PHE A 126 -4.87 -3.82 -4.17
N VAL A 127 -5.94 -3.02 -4.02
CA VAL A 127 -7.32 -3.53 -3.95
C VAL A 127 -7.73 -4.35 -5.19
N PRO A 128 -7.53 -3.90 -6.43
CA PRO A 128 -7.89 -4.68 -7.63
C PRO A 128 -7.13 -6.00 -7.73
N ARG A 129 -5.84 -5.98 -7.36
CA ARG A 129 -4.98 -7.17 -7.39
C ARG A 129 -5.40 -8.19 -6.33
N TYR A 130 -5.77 -7.71 -5.14
CA TYR A 130 -6.35 -8.50 -4.08
C TYR A 130 -7.71 -9.11 -4.47
N GLU A 131 -8.64 -8.31 -5.02
CA GLU A 131 -9.95 -8.81 -5.46
C GLU A 131 -9.78 -9.90 -6.55
N THR A 132 -8.87 -9.71 -7.51
CA THR A 132 -8.59 -10.68 -8.57
C THR A 132 -8.02 -12.00 -8.04
N TYR A 133 -7.11 -11.94 -7.06
CA TYR A 133 -6.56 -13.13 -6.43
C TYR A 133 -7.63 -13.89 -5.62
N ARG A 134 -8.45 -13.16 -4.86
CA ARG A 134 -9.51 -13.73 -4.02
C ARG A 134 -10.63 -14.37 -4.84
N GLU A 135 -10.92 -13.85 -6.03
CA GLU A 135 -11.85 -14.49 -6.97
C GLU A 135 -11.34 -15.84 -7.48
N LYS A 136 -10.02 -16.01 -7.62
CA LYS A 136 -9.40 -17.28 -8.04
C LYS A 136 -9.26 -18.29 -6.90
N ASN A 137 -9.07 -17.82 -5.67
CA ASN A 137 -8.83 -18.65 -4.48
C ASN A 137 -9.87 -18.36 -3.38
N PRO A 138 -11.15 -18.74 -3.56
CA PRO A 138 -12.22 -18.40 -2.62
C PRO A 138 -12.06 -19.08 -1.25
N SER A 139 -11.37 -20.23 -1.18
CA SER A 139 -11.09 -20.98 0.04
C SER A 139 -9.85 -20.49 0.81
N GLY A 140 -9.01 -19.64 0.21
CA GLY A 140 -7.78 -19.15 0.84
C GLY A 140 -8.02 -18.10 1.92
N GLY A 141 -7.13 -18.06 2.91
CA GLY A 141 -7.16 -17.05 3.98
C GLY A 141 -6.94 -15.63 3.44
N ARG A 142 -7.55 -14.62 4.09
CA ARG A 142 -7.40 -13.20 3.67
C ARG A 142 -5.95 -12.71 3.75
N LEU A 143 -5.21 -13.17 4.75
CA LEU A 143 -3.79 -12.84 4.94
C LEU A 143 -2.92 -13.46 3.84
N GLN A 144 -3.19 -14.71 3.47
CA GLN A 144 -2.48 -15.39 2.38
C GLN A 144 -2.62 -14.62 1.05
N ALA A 145 -3.84 -14.14 0.75
CA ALA A 145 -4.08 -13.30 -0.41
C ALA A 145 -3.32 -11.96 -0.34
N LEU A 146 -3.24 -11.36 0.85
CA LEU A 146 -2.53 -10.09 1.03
C LEU A 146 -1.02 -10.28 0.84
N VAL A 147 -0.44 -11.30 1.45
CA VAL A 147 0.99 -11.59 1.34
C VAL A 147 1.38 -11.94 -0.09
N HIS A 148 0.61 -12.78 -0.77
CA HIS A 148 0.84 -13.08 -2.19
C HIS A 148 0.82 -11.81 -3.04
N VAL A 149 -0.07 -10.86 -2.74
CA VAL A 149 -0.16 -9.59 -3.48
C VAL A 149 1.01 -8.66 -3.18
N LEU A 150 1.51 -8.67 -1.95
CA LEU A 150 2.71 -7.91 -1.54
C LEU A 150 4.02 -8.57 -1.98
N ASN A 151 3.98 -9.79 -2.54
CA ASN A 151 5.16 -10.57 -2.93
C ASN A 151 6.16 -10.72 -1.77
N ILE A 152 5.65 -10.90 -0.56
CA ILE A 152 6.48 -11.22 0.60
C ILE A 152 6.65 -12.74 0.59
N ASP A 153 7.89 -13.20 0.42
CA ASP A 153 8.22 -14.62 0.55
C ASP A 153 8.05 -15.03 2.03
N ILE A 154 6.90 -15.64 2.34
CA ILE A 154 6.62 -16.17 3.70
C ILE A 154 7.57 -17.32 4.03
N ASP A 155 8.08 -18.02 3.01
CA ASP A 155 9.00 -19.16 3.19
C ASP A 155 10.22 -18.77 4.02
N LEU A 156 10.68 -17.51 3.95
CA LEU A 156 11.75 -17.00 4.80
C LEU A 156 11.31 -16.85 6.27
N LEU A 157 10.08 -16.39 6.51
CA LEU A 157 9.53 -16.18 7.86
C LEU A 157 9.27 -17.52 8.57
N GLU A 158 8.76 -18.52 7.85
CA GLU A 158 8.53 -19.86 8.37
C GLU A 158 9.85 -20.58 8.69
N THR A 159 10.87 -20.42 7.83
CA THR A 159 12.22 -20.96 8.09
C THR A 159 12.88 -20.26 9.28
N THR A 160 12.69 -18.95 9.45
CA THR A 160 13.26 -18.21 10.59
C THR A 160 12.58 -18.61 11.90
N LEU A 161 11.25 -18.76 11.91
CA LEU A 161 10.52 -19.21 13.10
C LEU A 161 10.82 -20.68 13.45
N ALA A 162 10.97 -21.57 12.47
CA ALA A 162 11.39 -22.94 12.71
C ALA A 162 12.82 -23.02 13.28
N SER A 163 13.75 -22.17 12.82
CA SER A 163 15.12 -22.13 13.34
C SER A 163 15.22 -21.61 14.79
N VAL A 164 14.30 -20.75 15.22
CA VAL A 164 14.26 -20.22 16.59
C VAL A 164 13.71 -21.26 17.57
N ASP A 165 12.75 -22.07 17.15
CA ASP A 165 12.18 -23.15 17.98
C ASP A 165 13.19 -24.28 18.23
N ASP A 166 14.01 -24.62 17.23
CA ASP A 166 15.11 -25.59 17.37
C ASP A 166 16.24 -25.10 18.29
N THR A 167 16.40 -23.78 18.45
CA THR A 167 17.45 -23.22 19.32
C THR A 167 17.02 -23.25 20.80
N ILE A 168 15.73 -23.11 21.09
CA ILE A 168 15.19 -23.19 22.47
C ILE A 168 15.04 -24.67 22.91
N GLY A 169 14.78 -25.59 21.98
CA GLY A 169 14.74 -27.04 22.26
C GLY A 169 16.09 -27.66 22.65
N ASN A 170 17.22 -27.07 22.26
CA ASN A 170 18.55 -27.64 22.50
C ASN A 170 19.26 -27.12 23.76
N GLU A 171 18.80 -26.04 24.40
CA GLU A 171 19.39 -25.57 25.67
C GLU A 171 18.83 -26.28 26.91
N THR A 172 17.75 -27.06 26.78
CA THR A 172 17.11 -27.72 27.94
C THR A 172 17.55 -29.17 28.14
N THR A 173 18.46 -29.70 27.31
CA THR A 173 18.82 -31.13 27.29
C THR A 173 20.31 -31.42 27.53
N LEU A 174 21.01 -30.51 28.24
CA LEU A 174 22.44 -30.66 28.58
C LEU A 174 22.68 -30.73 30.10
N ALA A 175 21.76 -31.34 30.83
CA ALA A 175 21.91 -31.70 32.25
C ALA A 175 21.29 -33.07 32.54
N SER A 176 22.02 -34.14 32.18
CA SER A 176 21.93 -35.56 32.62
C SER A 176 22.40 -36.42 31.43
N ASP A 177 23.32 -37.36 31.52
CA ASP A 177 24.04 -37.98 32.63
C ASP A 177 25.40 -38.44 32.10
N ASP A 178 26.42 -38.26 32.92
CA ASP A 178 27.67 -39.02 32.88
C ASP A 178 27.41 -40.28 33.74
N ASP A 179 27.66 -41.49 33.22
CA ASP A 179 28.64 -42.42 33.79
C ASP A 179 28.46 -43.91 33.31
N THR A 180 29.60 -44.45 32.89
CA THR A 180 30.15 -45.82 32.95
C THR A 180 29.49 -47.13 32.44
N THR A 181 30.29 -47.74 31.54
CA THR A 181 30.72 -49.16 31.42
C THR A 181 29.78 -50.30 31.02
N GLY A 182 30.19 -50.98 29.94
CA GLY A 182 30.68 -52.36 30.12
C GLY A 182 30.14 -53.44 29.17
N ASN A 183 30.97 -53.75 28.16
CA ASN A 183 31.38 -55.11 27.79
C ASN A 183 30.62 -55.93 26.72
N GLN A 184 31.44 -56.50 25.82
CA GLN A 184 31.34 -57.74 25.02
C GLN A 184 30.51 -57.82 23.72
N THR A 185 31.27 -57.78 22.61
CA THR A 185 31.13 -58.45 21.30
C THR A 185 31.00 -60.00 21.39
N PRO A 186 30.82 -60.79 20.30
CA PRO A 186 30.36 -60.52 18.91
C PRO A 186 29.44 -61.64 18.31
N LEU A 187 29.20 -61.55 16.98
CA LEU A 187 29.00 -62.65 15.98
C LEU A 187 27.58 -63.05 15.52
N LEU A 188 27.40 -62.77 14.21
CA LEU A 188 26.96 -63.64 13.12
C LEU A 188 25.52 -64.11 12.96
N SER A 189 25.19 -64.19 11.66
CA SER A 189 24.21 -65.06 10.99
C SER A 189 22.76 -64.65 11.21
N GLU A 190 21.82 -64.74 10.27
CA GLU A 190 21.74 -65.13 8.85
C GLU A 190 20.20 -65.11 8.61
N ILE A 191 19.79 -65.29 7.35
CA ILE A 191 18.47 -65.79 6.94
C ILE A 191 17.40 -64.72 6.57
N ALA A 192 17.26 -64.66 5.23
CA ALA A 192 16.08 -64.42 4.39
C ALA A 192 15.60 -62.97 4.14
#